data_AF-A0A7S7NM87-F1
#
_entry.id   AF-A0A7S7NM87-F1
#
_cell.length_a   1.000
_cell.length_b   1.000
_cell.length_c   1.000
_cell.angle_alpha   90.00
_cell.angle_beta   90.00
_cell.angle_gamma   90.00
#
_symmetry.space_group_name_H-M   'P 1'
#
loop_
_entity.id
_entity.type
_entity.pdbx_description
1 polymer ?
#
loop_
_entity_poly.entity_id
_entity_poly.type
_entity_poly.pdbx_seq_one_letter_code
_entity_poly.pdbx_strand_id
1 'polypeptide(L)'
;MNTYVVKAGDTLAKIAAQFGVDVKALAQVNAIRDPNKISVGKSLVIPNLTTDLQGLAVEANVAHEPVIDRTTFRLPTTEFANETSAKDLIMLHFTASSNAQSVFNAWMAPVNGKPYRVATAYVVDRDGKIYEFFPPEKWAWHLGMTGNNPNSVNDRRAVAIEIVNVGGLQEDAANKDQLNWWPNNYKTRWCAKSEKDRYVKSTYRGINYFASFPSIQVTAVHDLVHHLADKFSIAKTLPPAAKRTEFDPVFFSAYKGIASHQNYRADKTDMGPAWDWSSLGI
;
A
#
# COMPACT_ATOMS: atom_id res chain seq x y z
N MET A 1 34.15 5.57 -10.73
CA MET A 1 33.40 6.59 -9.97
C MET A 1 33.88 7.96 -10.40
N ASN A 2 33.00 8.76 -11.00
CA ASN A 2 33.30 10.14 -11.38
C ASN A 2 32.97 11.05 -10.18
N THR A 3 33.86 11.97 -9.82
CA THR A 3 33.64 12.89 -8.69
C THR A 3 33.68 14.33 -9.15
N TYR A 4 32.87 15.17 -8.51
CA TYR A 4 32.79 16.59 -8.78
C TYR A 4 32.98 17.39 -7.50
N VAL A 5 33.96 18.30 -7.50
CA VAL A 5 34.20 19.20 -6.36
C VAL A 5 33.32 20.44 -6.53
N VAL A 6 32.43 20.68 -5.57
CA VAL A 6 31.49 21.81 -5.57
C VAL A 6 32.26 23.14 -5.62
N LYS A 7 31.89 24.01 -6.56
CA LYS A 7 32.47 25.34 -6.75
C LYS A 7 31.51 26.43 -6.27
N ALA A 8 32.04 27.63 -6.07
CA ALA A 8 31.21 28.78 -5.70
C ALA A 8 30.16 29.05 -6.80
N GLY A 9 28.88 29.15 -6.40
CA GLY A 9 27.75 29.37 -7.31
C GLY A 9 27.04 28.10 -7.80
N ASP A 10 27.55 26.92 -7.42
CA ASP A 10 26.90 25.64 -7.72
C ASP A 10 25.65 25.42 -6.85
N THR A 11 24.68 24.72 -7.43
CA THR A 11 23.56 24.10 -6.71
C THR A 11 23.50 22.63 -7.09
N LEU A 12 22.89 21.81 -6.25
CA LEU A 12 22.78 20.37 -6.54
C LEU A 12 22.02 20.13 -7.85
N ALA A 13 21.01 20.97 -8.16
CA ALA A 13 20.28 20.93 -9.41
C ALA A 13 21.14 21.25 -10.64
N LYS A 14 22.01 22.28 -10.57
CA LYS A 14 22.92 22.63 -11.68
C LYS A 14 23.94 21.52 -11.94
N ILE A 15 24.49 20.96 -10.87
CA ILE A 15 25.44 19.84 -10.96
C ILE A 15 24.74 18.61 -11.56
N ALA A 16 23.55 18.26 -11.06
CA ALA A 16 22.77 17.15 -11.57
C ALA A 16 22.47 17.30 -13.08
N ALA A 17 22.05 18.50 -13.50
CA ALA A 17 21.80 18.81 -14.91
C ALA A 17 23.08 18.74 -15.77
N GLN A 18 24.22 19.22 -15.25
CA GLN A 18 25.50 19.16 -15.95
C GLN A 18 25.92 17.71 -16.26
N PHE A 19 25.62 16.78 -15.35
CA PHE A 19 26.00 15.37 -15.49
C PHE A 19 24.86 14.48 -15.99
N GLY A 20 23.69 15.05 -16.31
CA GLY A 20 22.53 14.30 -16.82
C GLY A 20 21.94 13.32 -15.81
N VAL A 21 22.04 13.62 -14.50
CA VAL A 21 21.53 12.76 -13.41
C VAL A 21 20.36 13.42 -12.69
N ASP A 22 19.53 12.61 -12.03
CA ASP A 22 18.41 13.13 -11.23
C ASP A 22 18.89 13.74 -9.89
N VAL A 23 18.28 14.86 -9.47
CA VAL A 23 18.68 15.58 -8.25
C VAL A 23 18.49 14.73 -7.00
N LYS A 24 17.41 13.94 -6.91
CA LYS A 24 17.12 13.05 -5.79
C LYS A 24 18.14 11.91 -5.77
N ALA A 25 18.47 11.33 -6.92
CA ALA A 25 19.49 10.29 -7.02
C ALA A 25 20.87 10.82 -6.59
N LEU A 26 21.26 12.01 -7.06
CA LEU A 26 22.51 12.65 -6.66
C LEU A 26 22.55 12.98 -5.17
N ALA A 27 21.43 13.46 -4.60
CA ALA A 27 21.31 13.73 -3.17
C ALA A 27 21.46 12.46 -2.33
N GLN A 28 20.80 11.37 -2.74
CA GLN A 28 20.81 10.09 -2.04
C GLN A 28 22.20 9.47 -1.99
N VAL A 29 22.91 9.40 -3.13
CA VAL A 29 24.27 8.85 -3.21
C VAL A 29 25.26 9.61 -2.32
N ASN A 30 25.02 10.91 -2.12
CA ASN A 30 25.90 11.78 -1.33
C ASN A 30 25.40 12.05 0.10
N ALA A 31 24.38 11.31 0.55
CA ALA A 31 23.72 11.46 1.86
C ALA A 31 23.32 12.91 2.18
N ILE A 32 22.86 13.66 1.16
CA ILE A 32 22.43 15.05 1.28
C ILE A 32 20.95 15.07 1.64
N ARG A 33 20.64 15.50 2.88
CA ARG A 33 19.26 15.61 3.37
C ARG A 33 18.51 16.83 2.84
N ASP A 34 19.22 17.93 2.65
CA ASP A 34 18.67 19.18 2.12
C ASP A 34 19.41 19.54 0.83
N PRO A 35 18.81 19.31 -0.36
CA PRO A 35 19.41 19.61 -1.66
C PRO A 35 19.84 21.07 -1.86
N ASN A 36 19.30 21.99 -1.05
CA ASN A 36 19.66 23.41 -1.09
C ASN A 36 20.90 23.74 -0.24
N LYS A 37 21.44 22.77 0.51
CA LYS A 37 22.58 22.96 1.41
C LYS A 37 23.74 22.07 0.98
N ILE A 38 24.52 22.56 0.01
CA ILE A 38 25.82 21.99 -0.36
C ILE A 38 26.94 23.01 -0.08
N SER A 39 28.11 22.50 0.32
CA SER A 39 29.26 23.34 0.68
C SER A 39 30.30 23.34 -0.43
N VAL A 40 30.84 24.52 -0.74
CA VAL A 40 31.97 24.68 -1.68
C VAL A 40 33.17 23.86 -1.17
N GLY A 41 33.86 23.17 -2.09
CA GLY A 41 34.95 22.26 -1.80
C GLY A 41 34.51 20.83 -1.43
N LYS A 42 33.21 20.58 -1.21
CA LYS A 42 32.71 19.23 -1.00
C LYS A 42 32.84 18.41 -2.29
N SER A 43 33.46 17.23 -2.20
CA SER A 43 33.47 16.28 -3.31
C SER A 43 32.16 15.49 -3.33
N LEU A 44 31.47 15.52 -4.48
CA LEU A 44 30.26 14.75 -4.73
C LEU A 44 30.60 13.58 -5.65
N VAL A 45 30.08 12.40 -5.31
CA VAL A 45 30.05 11.25 -6.21
C VAL A 45 28.94 11.47 -7.23
N ILE A 46 29.32 11.51 -8.51
CA ILE A 46 28.38 11.62 -9.63
C ILE A 46 27.98 10.19 -10.03
N PRO A 47 26.69 9.80 -9.91
CA PRO A 47 26.25 8.48 -10.29
C PRO A 47 26.37 8.31 -11.81
N ASN A 48 27.11 7.28 -12.26
CA ASN A 48 27.18 6.94 -13.67
C ASN A 48 25.99 6.04 -14.02
N LEU A 49 24.97 6.61 -14.68
CA LEU A 49 23.74 5.89 -15.06
C LEU A 49 23.98 4.62 -15.90
N THR A 50 25.13 4.49 -16.55
CA THR A 50 25.46 3.31 -17.37
C THR A 50 26.16 2.16 -16.62
N THR A 51 26.73 2.40 -15.44
CA THR A 51 27.60 1.40 -14.79
C THR A 51 27.26 1.18 -13.32
N ASP A 52 26.82 2.23 -12.61
CA ASP A 52 26.41 2.11 -11.21
C ASP A 52 24.99 1.50 -11.09
N LEU A 53 24.15 1.63 -12.13
CA LEU A 53 22.89 0.89 -12.21
C LEU A 53 23.10 -0.60 -12.50
N GLN A 54 24.21 -1.03 -13.11
CA GLN A 54 24.50 -2.46 -13.28
C GLN A 54 25.02 -3.10 -11.98
N GLY A 55 25.78 -2.36 -11.15
CA GLY A 55 26.14 -2.83 -9.82
C GLY A 55 24.96 -2.91 -8.86
N LEU A 56 24.06 -1.92 -8.89
CA LEU A 56 22.84 -1.90 -8.08
C LEU A 56 21.73 -2.83 -8.61
N ALA A 57 21.65 -3.06 -9.92
CA ALA A 57 20.69 -4.01 -10.51
C ALA A 57 21.09 -5.48 -10.30
N VAL A 58 22.37 -5.77 -10.10
CA VAL A 58 22.80 -7.15 -9.77
C VAL A 58 22.42 -7.51 -8.32
N GLU A 59 22.42 -6.56 -7.38
CA GLU A 59 21.85 -6.77 -6.05
C GLU A 59 20.31 -6.65 -6.01
N ALA A 60 19.71 -5.79 -6.84
CA ALA A 60 18.24 -5.67 -6.95
C ALA A 60 17.55 -6.85 -7.66
N ASN A 61 18.31 -7.73 -8.32
CA ASN A 61 17.81 -8.98 -8.88
C ASN A 61 17.73 -10.13 -7.85
N VAL A 62 18.01 -9.85 -6.58
CA VAL A 62 17.50 -10.65 -5.46
C VAL A 62 16.44 -9.79 -4.77
N ALA A 63 15.16 -10.12 -4.95
CA ALA A 63 14.07 -9.48 -4.21
C ALA A 63 14.31 -9.64 -2.70
N HIS A 64 14.90 -8.62 -2.06
CA HIS A 64 15.06 -8.61 -0.62
C HIS A 64 13.66 -8.46 -0.01
N GLU A 65 13.32 -9.37 0.91
CA GLU A 65 12.08 -9.28 1.66
C GLU A 65 12.02 -7.93 2.39
N PRO A 66 10.90 -7.16 2.29
CA PRO A 66 10.78 -5.92 3.04
C PRO A 66 10.82 -6.21 4.54
N VAL A 67 11.19 -5.21 5.34
CA VAL A 67 11.18 -5.37 6.81
C VAL A 67 9.74 -5.59 7.29
N ILE A 68 9.46 -6.81 7.72
CA ILE A 68 8.14 -7.24 8.20
C ILE A 68 8.20 -7.51 9.70
N ASP A 69 7.33 -6.83 10.45
CA ASP A 69 7.11 -7.12 11.86
C ASP A 69 6.25 -8.38 12.01
N ARG A 70 6.87 -9.39 12.62
CA ARG A 70 6.33 -10.74 12.80
C ARG A 70 6.02 -11.06 14.25
N THR A 71 5.96 -10.07 15.13
CA THR A 71 5.83 -10.31 16.57
C THR A 71 4.72 -9.48 17.20
N THR A 72 4.50 -8.25 16.74
CA THR A 72 3.63 -7.29 17.44
C THR A 72 2.14 -7.65 17.39
N PHE A 73 1.60 -8.07 16.24
CA PHE A 73 0.16 -8.27 16.02
C PHE A 73 -0.21 -9.68 15.55
N ARG A 74 0.39 -10.70 16.18
CA ARG A 74 0.13 -12.09 15.80
C ARG A 74 -1.23 -12.57 16.25
N LEU A 75 -2.02 -13.02 15.29
CA LEU A 75 -3.30 -13.66 15.55
C LEU A 75 -3.08 -15.12 15.99
N PRO A 76 -3.86 -15.62 16.95
CA PRO A 76 -3.84 -17.04 17.30
C PRO A 76 -4.43 -17.88 16.16
N THR A 77 -4.05 -19.16 16.10
CA THR A 77 -4.51 -20.10 15.05
C THR A 77 -6.02 -20.34 15.02
N THR A 78 -6.76 -19.84 16.03
CA THR A 78 -8.22 -19.87 16.09
C THR A 78 -8.90 -18.78 15.26
N GLU A 79 -8.17 -17.72 14.87
CA GLU A 79 -8.66 -16.56 14.12
C GLU A 79 -8.45 -16.70 12.60
N PHE A 80 -7.86 -17.79 12.13
CA PHE A 80 -7.69 -18.04 10.70
C PHE A 80 -7.76 -19.54 10.41
N ALA A 81 -7.96 -19.90 9.14
CA ALA A 81 -7.90 -21.29 8.72
C ALA A 81 -6.43 -21.73 8.60
N ASN A 82 -5.99 -22.56 9.54
CA ASN A 82 -4.59 -23.02 9.63
C ASN A 82 -4.22 -24.12 8.60
N GLU A 83 -4.90 -24.14 7.46
CA GLU A 83 -4.62 -25.00 6.32
C GLU A 83 -3.89 -24.23 5.23
N THR A 84 -2.99 -24.91 4.55
CA THR A 84 -2.22 -24.29 3.45
C THR A 84 -3.07 -24.25 2.18
N SER A 85 -2.95 -23.17 1.42
CA SER A 85 -3.65 -22.96 0.16
C SER A 85 -2.69 -22.42 -0.90
N ALA A 86 -2.84 -22.88 -2.14
CA ALA A 86 -2.10 -22.33 -3.28
C ALA A 86 -2.52 -20.89 -3.53
N LYS A 87 -1.55 -20.02 -3.84
CA LYS A 87 -1.79 -18.58 -4.01
C LYS A 87 -1.55 -18.17 -5.46
N ASP A 88 -2.52 -17.48 -6.04
CA ASP A 88 -2.44 -16.91 -7.39
C ASP A 88 -2.99 -15.48 -7.47
N LEU A 89 -3.28 -14.89 -6.31
CA LEU A 89 -3.87 -13.57 -6.17
C LEU A 89 -3.27 -12.82 -4.98
N ILE A 90 -3.02 -11.52 -5.15
CA ILE A 90 -2.85 -10.58 -4.04
C ILE A 90 -4.11 -9.70 -4.00
N MET A 91 -4.74 -9.63 -2.83
CA MET A 91 -5.96 -8.84 -2.62
C MET A 91 -5.68 -7.62 -1.76
N LEU A 92 -5.92 -6.43 -2.30
CA LEU A 92 -5.77 -5.17 -1.59
C LEU A 92 -7.10 -4.69 -0.98
N HIS A 93 -7.02 -4.27 0.28
CA HIS A 93 -8.10 -3.75 1.09
C HIS A 93 -7.70 -2.42 1.74
N PHE A 94 -8.69 -1.63 2.19
CA PHE A 94 -8.45 -0.72 3.30
C PHE A 94 -9.19 -1.15 4.56
N THR A 95 -8.67 -0.67 5.69
CA THR A 95 -9.10 -1.15 7.00
C THR A 95 -10.35 -0.48 7.56
N ALA A 96 -10.72 0.71 7.06
CA ALA A 96 -11.67 1.62 7.68
C ALA A 96 -11.27 1.90 9.15
N SER A 97 -9.96 2.05 9.37
CA SER A 97 -9.33 2.28 10.67
C SER A 97 -8.19 3.28 10.54
N SER A 98 -7.68 3.79 11.67
CA SER A 98 -6.64 4.82 11.70
C SER A 98 -5.23 4.30 11.98
N ASN A 99 -5.08 3.06 12.45
CA ASN A 99 -3.79 2.43 12.78
C ASN A 99 -3.92 0.89 12.86
N ALA A 100 -2.80 0.17 12.81
CA ALA A 100 -2.75 -1.30 12.85
C ALA A 100 -3.18 -1.89 14.21
N GLN A 101 -2.91 -1.21 15.34
CA GLN A 101 -3.36 -1.66 16.67
C GLN A 101 -4.89 -1.74 16.74
N SER A 102 -5.59 -0.74 16.21
CA SER A 102 -7.05 -0.73 16.15
C SER A 102 -7.60 -1.85 15.25
N VAL A 103 -6.90 -2.19 14.16
CA VAL A 103 -7.23 -3.35 13.31
C VAL A 103 -7.08 -4.65 14.10
N PHE A 104 -5.95 -4.85 14.76
CA PHE A 104 -5.69 -6.02 15.60
C PHE A 104 -6.74 -6.19 16.70
N ASN A 105 -7.06 -5.11 17.41
CA ASN A 105 -8.08 -5.14 18.46
C ASN A 105 -9.46 -5.52 17.91
N ALA A 106 -9.81 -5.05 16.71
CA ALA A 106 -11.08 -5.39 16.06
C ALA A 106 -11.13 -6.87 15.65
N TRP A 107 -10.03 -7.43 15.14
CA TRP A 107 -9.97 -8.85 14.75
C TRP A 107 -9.92 -9.82 15.92
N MET A 108 -9.37 -9.39 17.06
CA MET A 108 -9.36 -10.16 18.31
C MET A 108 -10.69 -10.07 19.08
N ALA A 109 -11.61 -9.18 18.69
CA ALA A 109 -12.89 -9.03 19.36
C ALA A 109 -13.84 -10.17 18.97
N PRO A 110 -14.24 -11.06 19.91
CA PRO A 110 -15.09 -12.19 19.58
C PRO A 110 -16.50 -11.75 19.17
N VAL A 111 -17.09 -12.46 18.22
CA VAL A 111 -18.47 -12.26 17.76
C VAL A 111 -19.32 -13.41 18.27
N ASN A 112 -20.34 -13.10 19.08
CA ASN A 112 -21.22 -14.10 19.71
C ASN A 112 -20.45 -15.20 20.45
N GLY A 113 -19.40 -14.81 21.18
CA GLY A 113 -18.55 -15.72 21.96
C GLY A 113 -17.64 -16.63 21.11
N LYS A 114 -17.51 -16.37 19.80
CA LYS A 114 -16.65 -17.11 18.87
C LYS A 114 -15.57 -16.20 18.28
N PRO A 115 -14.42 -16.77 17.84
CA PRO A 115 -13.43 -16.06 17.05
C PRO A 115 -14.06 -15.32 15.87
N TYR A 116 -13.62 -14.10 15.58
CA TYR A 116 -14.21 -13.30 14.50
C TYR A 116 -13.84 -13.87 13.13
N ARG A 117 -12.60 -14.34 12.99
CA ARG A 117 -12.04 -14.99 11.78
C ARG A 117 -11.99 -14.14 10.50
N VAL A 118 -12.39 -12.87 10.58
CA VAL A 118 -12.15 -11.88 9.54
C VAL A 118 -10.76 -11.29 9.78
N ALA A 119 -9.84 -11.51 8.85
CA ALA A 119 -8.47 -11.00 8.92
C ALA A 119 -7.79 -11.06 7.56
N THR A 120 -6.66 -10.39 7.42
CA THR A 120 -5.72 -10.54 6.29
C THR A 120 -4.33 -10.93 6.79
N ALA A 121 -3.52 -11.53 5.92
CA ALA A 121 -2.19 -12.00 6.30
C ALA A 121 -1.26 -10.83 6.67
N TYR A 122 -1.43 -9.69 6.00
CA TYR A 122 -0.65 -8.49 6.24
C TYR A 122 -1.51 -7.26 6.51
N VAL A 123 -0.97 -6.35 7.33
CA VAL A 123 -1.45 -4.97 7.48
C VAL A 123 -0.28 -4.03 7.23
N VAL A 124 -0.47 -2.99 6.41
CA VAL A 124 0.50 -1.90 6.20
C VAL A 124 -0.02 -0.62 6.84
N ASP A 125 0.65 -0.15 7.89
CA ASP A 125 0.25 1.05 8.61
C ASP A 125 0.63 2.34 7.85
N ARG A 126 0.09 3.49 8.27
CA ARG A 126 0.24 4.77 7.55
C ARG A 126 1.67 5.30 7.52
N ASP A 127 2.51 4.87 8.45
CA ASP A 127 3.95 5.17 8.50
C ASP A 127 4.79 4.23 7.62
N GLY A 128 4.15 3.28 6.92
CA GLY A 128 4.80 2.28 6.07
C GLY A 128 5.29 1.04 6.80
N LYS A 129 5.04 0.90 8.12
CA LYS A 129 5.38 -0.34 8.81
C LYS A 129 4.48 -1.49 8.35
N ILE A 130 5.11 -2.60 7.98
CA ILE A 130 4.44 -3.81 7.53
C ILE A 130 4.37 -4.79 8.69
N TYR A 131 3.18 -5.31 8.95
CA TYR A 131 2.92 -6.33 9.95
C TYR A 131 2.38 -7.58 9.29
N GLU A 132 2.93 -8.73 9.63
CA GLU A 132 2.32 -10.01 9.29
C GLU A 132 1.46 -10.45 10.49
N PHE A 133 0.19 -10.75 10.28
CA PHE A 133 -0.75 -11.15 11.32
C PHE A 133 -0.83 -12.68 11.44
N PHE A 134 -0.68 -13.40 10.32
CA PHE A 134 -0.57 -14.86 10.25
C PHE A 134 0.23 -15.29 9.00
N PRO A 135 0.74 -16.53 8.94
CA PRO A 135 1.56 -16.99 7.81
C PRO A 135 0.78 -16.92 6.47
N PRO A 136 1.34 -16.31 5.41
CA PRO A 136 0.62 -16.04 4.17
C PRO A 136 0.25 -17.28 3.36
N GLU A 137 0.77 -18.45 3.68
CA GLU A 137 0.35 -19.73 3.10
C GLU A 137 -1.05 -20.15 3.58
N LYS A 138 -1.48 -19.59 4.72
CA LYS A 138 -2.80 -19.78 5.34
C LYS A 138 -3.82 -18.78 4.79
N TRP A 139 -5.05 -18.82 5.28
CA TRP A 139 -6.10 -17.92 4.82
C TRP A 139 -7.11 -17.59 5.93
N ALA A 140 -7.82 -16.49 5.76
CA ALA A 140 -8.90 -16.03 6.62
C ALA A 140 -10.03 -15.44 5.76
N TRP A 141 -11.21 -15.19 6.34
CA TRP A 141 -12.38 -14.72 5.59
C TRP A 141 -12.33 -13.19 5.44
N HIS A 142 -11.67 -12.70 4.39
CA HIS A 142 -11.48 -11.26 4.15
C HIS A 142 -12.50 -10.66 3.17
N LEU A 143 -13.08 -11.48 2.28
CA LEU A 143 -14.03 -10.99 1.29
C LEU A 143 -15.45 -10.84 1.85
N GLY A 144 -15.84 -11.68 2.81
CA GLY A 144 -17.19 -11.68 3.38
C GLY A 144 -18.29 -11.88 2.32
N MET A 145 -18.00 -12.67 1.28
CA MET A 145 -18.94 -12.97 0.20
C MET A 145 -19.80 -14.19 0.55
N THR A 146 -21.10 -14.08 0.33
CA THR A 146 -22.07 -15.18 0.51
C THR A 146 -22.49 -15.84 -0.82
N GLY A 147 -22.10 -15.27 -1.96
CA GLY A 147 -22.31 -15.79 -3.31
C GLY A 147 -21.11 -15.50 -4.21
N ASN A 148 -21.02 -16.17 -5.37
CA ASN A 148 -19.88 -16.06 -6.31
C ASN A 148 -18.49 -16.36 -5.70
N ASN A 149 -18.46 -17.12 -4.61
CA ASN A 149 -17.24 -17.53 -3.92
C ASN A 149 -17.42 -18.90 -3.23
N PRO A 150 -17.74 -19.96 -3.99
CA PRO A 150 -17.99 -21.28 -3.42
C PRO A 150 -16.77 -21.75 -2.62
N ASN A 151 -17.03 -22.30 -1.44
CA ASN A 151 -15.99 -22.78 -0.50
C ASN A 151 -14.92 -21.72 -0.15
N SER A 152 -15.22 -20.42 -0.27
CA SER A 152 -14.26 -19.33 -0.03
C SER A 152 -13.03 -19.41 -0.95
N VAL A 153 -13.19 -19.87 -2.19
CA VAL A 153 -12.07 -20.05 -3.15
C VAL A 153 -11.24 -18.78 -3.35
N ASN A 154 -11.88 -17.61 -3.43
CA ASN A 154 -11.19 -16.34 -3.60
C ASN A 154 -10.48 -15.87 -2.32
N ASP A 155 -10.98 -16.23 -1.14
CA ASP A 155 -10.28 -15.97 0.13
C ASP A 155 -9.04 -16.88 0.25
N ARG A 156 -9.20 -18.15 -0.12
CA ARG A 156 -8.15 -19.18 -0.05
C ARG A 156 -6.99 -18.89 -0.99
N ARG A 157 -7.27 -18.51 -2.24
CA ARG A 157 -6.23 -18.29 -3.26
C ARG A 157 -5.50 -16.96 -3.14
N ALA A 158 -5.98 -16.07 -2.27
CA ALA A 158 -5.40 -14.75 -2.05
C ALA A 158 -4.35 -14.75 -0.94
N VAL A 159 -3.29 -13.97 -1.13
CA VAL A 159 -2.60 -13.32 -0.02
C VAL A 159 -3.24 -11.94 0.14
N ALA A 160 -4.00 -11.75 1.20
CA ALA A 160 -4.71 -10.50 1.45
C ALA A 160 -3.85 -9.51 2.25
N ILE A 161 -3.94 -8.23 1.87
CA ILE A 161 -3.24 -7.11 2.49
C ILE A 161 -4.27 -6.03 2.83
N GLU A 162 -4.26 -5.64 4.10
CA GLU A 162 -5.03 -4.51 4.61
C GLU A 162 -4.15 -3.27 4.71
N ILE A 163 -4.57 -2.17 4.09
CA ILE A 163 -3.81 -0.92 4.08
C ILE A 163 -4.54 0.05 4.99
N VAL A 164 -3.87 0.51 6.05
CA VAL A 164 -4.51 1.37 7.04
C VAL A 164 -4.96 2.68 6.38
N ASN A 165 -6.26 2.82 6.23
CA ASN A 165 -6.90 4.00 5.66
C ASN A 165 -8.36 4.05 6.14
N VAL A 166 -8.84 5.27 6.41
CA VAL A 166 -10.19 5.50 6.94
C VAL A 166 -11.28 5.42 5.86
N GLY A 167 -10.89 5.38 4.59
CA GLY A 167 -11.77 5.22 3.44
C GLY A 167 -12.52 6.49 3.08
N GLY A 168 -13.83 6.35 2.85
CA GLY A 168 -14.72 7.44 2.48
C GLY A 168 -14.83 8.51 3.57
N LEU A 169 -14.97 9.75 3.14
CA LEU A 169 -15.08 10.93 3.99
C LEU A 169 -16.34 11.72 3.62
N GLN A 170 -16.91 12.41 4.61
CA GLN A 170 -18.03 13.34 4.43
C GLN A 170 -17.70 14.69 5.03
N GLU A 171 -18.30 15.74 4.48
CA GLU A 171 -18.25 17.07 5.08
C GLU A 171 -18.98 17.07 6.42
N ASP A 172 -18.42 17.75 7.40
CA ASP A 172 -19.11 17.97 8.66
C ASP A 172 -20.44 18.74 8.42
N ALA A 173 -21.45 18.46 9.25
CA ALA A 173 -22.76 19.08 9.12
C ALA A 173 -22.71 20.58 9.44
N ALA A 174 -21.93 20.98 10.46
CA ALA A 174 -21.82 22.34 10.96
C ALA A 174 -20.65 23.11 10.33
N ASN A 175 -19.57 22.41 9.92
CA ASN A 175 -18.40 23.03 9.30
C ASN A 175 -18.07 22.39 7.94
N LYS A 176 -18.53 23.02 6.84
CA LYS A 176 -18.29 22.53 5.47
C LYS A 176 -16.84 22.56 5.01
N ASP A 177 -15.94 23.13 5.81
CA ASP A 177 -14.48 23.09 5.60
C ASP A 177 -13.79 21.93 6.31
N GLN A 178 -14.52 21.07 7.03
CA GLN A 178 -14.00 19.88 7.69
C GLN A 178 -14.50 18.59 7.01
N LEU A 179 -13.61 17.61 6.88
CA LEU A 179 -13.93 16.25 6.47
C LEU A 179 -13.84 15.31 7.68
N ASN A 180 -14.82 14.41 7.79
CA ASN A 180 -14.98 13.42 8.85
C ASN A 180 -15.02 12.00 8.26
N TRP A 181 -14.73 10.99 9.08
CA TRP A 181 -14.77 9.57 8.73
C TRP A 181 -15.74 8.76 9.61
N TRP A 182 -16.03 7.52 9.19
CA TRP A 182 -17.23 6.77 9.54
C TRP A 182 -17.55 6.46 11.02
N PRO A 183 -16.66 6.02 11.93
CA PRO A 183 -16.99 5.21 13.12
C PRO A 183 -17.90 5.88 14.17
N ASN A 184 -18.35 7.11 13.94
CA ASN A 184 -19.42 7.78 14.66
C ASN A 184 -20.42 8.44 13.69
N ASN A 185 -20.88 7.68 12.68
CA ASN A 185 -21.71 8.17 11.57
C ASN A 185 -21.15 9.46 10.95
N TYR A 186 -19.88 9.44 10.54
CA TYR A 186 -19.18 10.61 9.97
C TYR A 186 -19.08 11.83 10.90
N LYS A 187 -18.98 11.62 12.23
CA LYS A 187 -18.72 12.70 13.22
C LYS A 187 -17.29 12.72 13.76
N THR A 188 -16.43 11.81 13.31
CA THR A 188 -15.03 11.79 13.74
C THR A 188 -14.19 12.60 12.77
N ARG A 189 -13.55 13.69 13.26
CA ARG A 189 -12.72 14.56 12.42
C ARG A 189 -11.58 13.80 11.75
N TRP A 190 -11.39 14.01 10.45
CA TRP A 190 -10.21 13.57 9.70
C TRP A 190 -9.25 14.72 9.41
N CYS A 191 -9.68 15.68 8.59
CA CYS A 191 -8.85 16.81 8.13
C CYS A 191 -9.71 18.02 7.76
N ALA A 192 -9.09 19.19 7.59
CA ALA A 192 -9.69 20.34 6.93
C ALA A 192 -9.57 20.21 5.40
N LYS A 193 -10.50 20.81 4.66
CA LYS A 193 -10.49 20.83 3.18
C LYS A 193 -9.32 21.62 2.60
N SER A 194 -8.62 22.42 3.39
CA SER A 194 -7.35 23.07 3.04
C SER A 194 -6.17 22.08 3.00
N GLU A 195 -6.24 20.96 3.72
CA GLU A 195 -5.23 19.88 3.73
C GLU A 195 -5.40 18.97 2.50
N LYS A 196 -5.15 19.51 1.30
CA LYS A 196 -5.43 18.85 0.00
C LYS A 196 -4.67 17.54 -0.23
N ASP A 197 -3.57 17.33 0.49
CA ASP A 197 -2.76 16.11 0.46
C ASP A 197 -3.40 14.96 1.25
N ARG A 198 -4.41 15.23 2.10
CA ARG A 198 -5.02 14.24 3.01
C ARG A 198 -6.27 13.56 2.46
N TYR A 199 -6.73 13.96 1.28
CA TYR A 199 -7.89 13.38 0.62
C TYR A 199 -7.85 13.54 -0.89
N VAL A 200 -8.65 12.72 -1.58
CA VAL A 200 -8.96 12.82 -3.00
C VAL A 200 -10.44 13.09 -3.16
N LYS A 201 -10.81 14.10 -3.96
CA LYS A 201 -12.22 14.35 -4.32
C LYS A 201 -12.64 13.36 -5.40
N SER A 202 -13.83 12.78 -5.26
CA SER A 202 -14.36 11.81 -6.20
C SER A 202 -15.89 11.85 -6.27
N THR A 203 -16.46 11.00 -7.11
CA THR A 203 -17.88 10.60 -7.10
C THR A 203 -18.03 9.08 -7.10
N TYR A 204 -16.91 8.37 -6.89
CA TYR A 204 -16.86 6.91 -6.92
C TYR A 204 -17.83 6.31 -5.91
N ARG A 205 -18.79 5.53 -6.42
CA ARG A 205 -19.87 4.89 -5.65
C ARG A 205 -20.62 5.87 -4.72
N GLY A 206 -20.79 7.11 -5.16
CA GLY A 206 -21.54 8.14 -4.43
C GLY A 206 -20.78 8.78 -3.25
N ILE A 207 -19.48 8.49 -3.11
CA ILE A 207 -18.64 9.09 -2.06
C ILE A 207 -17.86 10.26 -2.65
N ASN A 208 -17.98 11.42 -1.99
CA ASN A 208 -17.43 12.69 -2.48
C ASN A 208 -15.92 12.85 -2.21
N TYR A 209 -15.41 12.18 -1.19
CA TYR A 209 -14.04 12.33 -0.71
C TYR A 209 -13.53 11.00 -0.17
N PHE A 210 -12.27 10.68 -0.44
CA PHE A 210 -11.57 9.52 0.12
C PHE A 210 -10.29 9.98 0.78
N ALA A 211 -9.93 9.38 1.92
CA ALA A 211 -8.63 9.66 2.53
C ALA A 211 -7.48 9.17 1.65
N SER A 212 -6.44 9.99 1.52
CA SER A 212 -5.25 9.65 0.74
C SER A 212 -4.33 8.67 1.47
N PHE A 213 -3.53 7.96 0.69
CA PHE A 213 -2.47 7.07 1.17
C PHE A 213 -1.14 7.84 1.21
N PRO A 214 -0.44 7.93 2.36
CA PRO A 214 0.89 8.54 2.42
C PRO A 214 1.90 7.83 1.51
N SER A 215 2.84 8.56 0.92
CA SER A 215 3.83 8.00 -0.02
C SER A 215 4.69 6.88 0.59
N ILE A 216 5.03 6.99 1.88
CA ILE A 216 5.76 5.94 2.61
C ILE A 216 4.95 4.65 2.74
N GLN A 217 3.64 4.75 2.96
CA GLN A 217 2.72 3.62 2.97
C GLN A 217 2.59 3.00 1.57
N VAL A 218 2.45 3.84 0.53
CA VAL A 218 2.38 3.36 -0.86
C VAL A 218 3.65 2.60 -1.26
N THR A 219 4.82 3.10 -0.85
CA THR A 219 6.12 2.42 -1.10
C THR A 219 6.19 1.06 -0.39
N ALA A 220 5.77 1.00 0.87
CA ALA A 220 5.73 -0.26 1.61
C ALA A 220 4.79 -1.30 0.98
N VAL A 221 3.63 -0.87 0.48
CA VAL A 221 2.71 -1.75 -0.26
C VAL A 221 3.32 -2.22 -1.57
N HIS A 222 3.99 -1.34 -2.33
CA HIS A 222 4.73 -1.73 -3.53
C HIS A 222 5.73 -2.85 -3.22
N ASP A 223 6.60 -2.64 -2.23
CA ASP A 223 7.66 -3.60 -1.88
C ASP A 223 7.07 -4.94 -1.42
N LEU A 224 6.02 -4.89 -0.61
CA LEU A 224 5.30 -6.08 -0.14
C LEU A 224 4.62 -6.83 -1.29
N VAL A 225 3.96 -6.13 -2.22
CA VAL A 225 3.30 -6.74 -3.38
C VAL A 225 4.33 -7.45 -4.27
N HIS A 226 5.47 -6.82 -4.57
CA HIS A 226 6.54 -7.45 -5.34
C HIS A 226 7.11 -8.68 -4.64
N HIS A 227 7.43 -8.57 -3.36
CA HIS A 227 7.94 -9.69 -2.57
C HIS A 227 6.96 -10.88 -2.56
N LEU A 228 5.68 -10.62 -2.31
CA LEU A 228 4.66 -11.68 -2.29
C LEU A 228 4.43 -12.29 -3.67
N ALA A 229 4.46 -11.47 -4.72
CA ALA A 229 4.33 -11.96 -6.08
C ALA A 229 5.49 -12.91 -6.45
N ASP A 230 6.72 -12.57 -6.08
CA ASP A 230 7.88 -13.43 -6.30
C ASP A 230 7.82 -14.69 -5.42
N LYS A 231 7.55 -14.53 -4.12
CA LYS A 231 7.47 -15.64 -3.14
C LYS A 231 6.46 -16.71 -3.56
N PHE A 232 5.31 -16.30 -4.07
CA PHE A 232 4.21 -17.21 -4.42
C PHE A 232 4.09 -17.47 -5.93
N SER A 233 4.99 -16.91 -6.75
CA SER A 233 4.86 -16.95 -8.21
C SER A 233 3.51 -16.43 -8.73
N ILE A 234 2.98 -15.39 -8.07
CA ILE A 234 1.74 -14.72 -8.49
C ILE A 234 2.08 -13.78 -9.64
N ALA A 235 1.23 -13.75 -10.67
CA ALA A 235 1.44 -12.88 -11.83
C ALA A 235 1.50 -11.39 -11.41
N LYS A 236 2.61 -10.70 -11.69
CA LYS A 236 2.75 -9.25 -11.51
C LYS A 236 1.96 -8.51 -12.60
N THR A 237 0.63 -8.59 -12.53
CA THR A 237 -0.28 -7.98 -13.51
C THR A 237 -1.43 -7.29 -12.82
N LEU A 238 -1.85 -6.17 -13.41
CA LEU A 238 -3.04 -5.43 -13.02
C LEU A 238 -4.20 -5.73 -13.96
N PRO A 239 -5.45 -5.72 -13.47
CA PRO A 239 -6.60 -5.79 -14.35
C PRO A 239 -6.58 -4.56 -15.28
N PRO A 240 -7.23 -4.66 -16.47
CA PRO A 240 -7.38 -3.52 -17.36
C PRO A 240 -7.84 -2.27 -16.60
N ALA A 241 -7.37 -1.09 -17.00
CA ALA A 241 -7.65 0.14 -16.26
C ALA A 241 -9.15 0.34 -15.96
N ALA A 242 -9.99 0.06 -16.95
CA ALA A 242 -11.45 0.13 -16.85
C ALA A 242 -12.09 -0.89 -15.88
N LYS A 243 -11.34 -1.87 -15.37
CA LYS A 243 -11.84 -2.87 -14.40
C LYS A 243 -11.30 -2.66 -12.99
N ARG A 244 -10.29 -1.81 -12.77
CA ARG A 244 -9.63 -1.63 -11.46
C ARG A 244 -10.58 -1.13 -10.37
N THR A 245 -11.58 -0.34 -10.74
CA THR A 245 -12.62 0.20 -9.84
C THR A 245 -13.99 -0.47 -9.98
N GLU A 246 -14.14 -1.37 -10.93
CA GLU A 246 -15.44 -1.97 -11.25
C GLU A 246 -15.70 -3.23 -10.45
N PHE A 247 -16.97 -3.40 -10.07
CA PHE A 247 -17.49 -4.66 -9.54
C PHE A 247 -17.78 -5.61 -10.71
N ASP A 248 -16.98 -6.67 -10.84
CA ASP A 248 -17.14 -7.67 -11.90
C ASP A 248 -16.72 -9.05 -11.36
N PRO A 249 -17.57 -9.67 -10.53
CA PRO A 249 -17.20 -10.91 -9.84
C PRO A 249 -16.97 -12.08 -10.80
N VAL A 250 -17.53 -12.02 -12.02
CA VAL A 250 -17.34 -13.05 -13.05
C VAL A 250 -15.92 -12.96 -13.60
N PHE A 251 -15.48 -11.79 -14.05
CA PHE A 251 -14.09 -11.58 -14.51
C PHE A 251 -13.09 -11.93 -13.40
N PHE A 252 -13.34 -11.40 -12.20
CA PHE A 252 -12.38 -11.54 -11.09
C PHE A 252 -12.34 -12.93 -10.47
N SER A 253 -13.37 -13.77 -10.64
CA SER A 253 -13.32 -15.17 -10.19
C SER A 253 -12.20 -16.01 -10.84
N ALA A 254 -11.78 -15.65 -12.07
CA ALA A 254 -10.72 -16.34 -12.80
C ALA A 254 -9.42 -15.50 -12.89
N TYR A 255 -9.47 -14.23 -12.48
CA TYR A 255 -8.34 -13.31 -12.58
C TYR A 255 -7.21 -13.71 -11.63
N LYS A 256 -5.97 -13.68 -12.12
CA LYS A 256 -4.75 -13.94 -11.35
C LYS A 256 -3.88 -12.69 -11.38
N GLY A 257 -3.24 -12.38 -10.26
CA GLY A 257 -2.40 -11.19 -10.11
C GLY A 257 -2.82 -10.30 -8.95
N ILE A 258 -2.90 -8.99 -9.15
CA ILE A 258 -3.23 -8.04 -8.07
C ILE A 258 -4.64 -7.48 -8.32
N ALA A 259 -5.53 -7.59 -7.34
CA ALA A 259 -6.90 -7.07 -7.39
C ALA A 259 -7.30 -6.44 -6.04
N SER A 260 -8.51 -5.87 -5.96
CA SER A 260 -9.04 -5.30 -4.72
C SER A 260 -10.43 -5.84 -4.38
N HIS A 261 -10.79 -5.80 -3.09
CA HIS A 261 -12.10 -6.19 -2.57
C HIS A 261 -13.29 -5.60 -3.35
N GLN A 262 -13.18 -4.33 -3.76
CA GLN A 262 -14.21 -3.63 -4.53
C GLN A 262 -14.55 -4.30 -5.88
N ASN A 263 -13.63 -5.12 -6.39
CA ASN A 263 -13.83 -5.86 -7.63
C ASN A 263 -14.78 -7.06 -7.46
N TYR A 264 -14.86 -7.57 -6.24
CA TYR A 264 -15.65 -8.75 -5.88
C TYR A 264 -16.97 -8.40 -5.19
N ARG A 265 -17.12 -7.14 -4.72
CA ARG A 265 -18.30 -6.68 -3.99
C ARG A 265 -18.72 -5.27 -4.39
N ALA A 266 -19.99 -5.13 -4.77
CA ALA A 266 -20.59 -3.85 -5.17
C ALA A 266 -20.69 -2.83 -4.01
N ASP A 267 -20.77 -3.31 -2.78
CA ASP A 267 -20.86 -2.46 -1.58
C ASP A 267 -19.50 -1.99 -1.04
N LYS A 268 -18.39 -2.49 -1.62
CA LYS A 268 -17.04 -2.24 -1.15
C LYS A 268 -16.34 -1.14 -1.94
N THR A 269 -15.62 -0.24 -1.27
CA THR A 269 -15.03 0.95 -1.90
C THR A 269 -13.53 1.04 -1.76
N ASP A 270 -12.88 -0.02 -1.27
CA ASP A 270 -11.50 -0.14 -0.78
C ASP A 270 -10.49 0.78 -1.49
N MET A 271 -9.69 0.27 -2.42
CA MET A 271 -8.63 1.09 -3.01
C MET A 271 -9.17 2.35 -3.70
N GLY A 272 -10.38 2.23 -4.26
CA GLY A 272 -11.17 3.36 -4.73
C GLY A 272 -10.40 4.28 -5.68
N PRO A 273 -10.74 5.58 -5.71
CA PRO A 273 -10.07 6.59 -6.54
C PRO A 273 -8.81 7.16 -5.87
N ALA A 274 -8.59 6.88 -4.58
CA ALA A 274 -7.46 7.43 -3.82
C ALA A 274 -6.17 6.64 -4.02
N TRP A 275 -6.27 5.40 -4.50
CA TRP A 275 -5.13 4.56 -4.83
C TRP A 275 -4.70 4.71 -6.28
N ASP A 276 -3.43 5.08 -6.49
CA ASP A 276 -2.82 5.05 -7.81
C ASP A 276 -2.25 3.65 -8.10
N TRP A 277 -2.97 2.88 -8.90
CA TRP A 277 -2.52 1.53 -9.28
C TRP A 277 -1.18 1.50 -10.01
N SER A 278 -0.77 2.59 -10.67
CA SER A 278 0.53 2.65 -11.34
C SER A 278 1.71 2.71 -10.38
N SER A 279 1.46 3.08 -9.11
CA SER A 279 2.49 3.11 -8.07
C SER A 279 3.06 1.73 -7.74
N LEU A 280 2.40 0.66 -8.17
CA LEU A 280 2.89 -0.71 -7.99
C LEU A 280 4.00 -1.08 -8.99
N GLY A 281 4.22 -0.31 -10.06
CA GLY A 281 5.34 -0.54 -10.98
C GLY A 281 5.33 -1.90 -11.68
N ILE A 282 4.13 -2.43 -11.97
CA ILE A 282 3.89 -3.72 -12.64
C ILE A 282 3.07 -3.55 -13.92
#